data_AF-Q0AEL8-F1
#
_entry.id   AF-Q0AEL8-F1
#
_cell.length_a   1.000
_cell.length_b   1.000
_cell.length_c   1.000
_cell.angle_alpha   90.00
_cell.angle_beta   90.00
_cell.angle_gamma   90.00
#
_symmetry.space_group_name_H-M   'P 1'
#
loop_
_entity.id
_entity.type
_entity.pdbx_description
1 polymer ?
#
loop_
_entity_poly.entity_id
_entity_poly.type
_entity_poly.pdbx_seq_one_letter_code
_entity_poly.pdbx_strand_id
1 'polypeptide(L)'
;MNLMVVRITLPDDNNFYKTPPLDALPDDWNTLPGSPTAAAYGDSFLRKGKYLGLIVPSAVILEARNIVINPNHPAMKEVEIEIVRDFTFDSRLRS
;
A
#
# COMPACT_ATOMS: atom_id res chain seq x y z
N MET A 1 -11.19 -10.79 -16.95
CA MET A 1 -10.08 -10.25 -16.15
C MET A 1 -9.45 -11.42 -15.44
N ASN A 2 -8.16 -11.68 -15.66
CA ASN A 2 -7.44 -12.74 -14.94
C ASN A 2 -6.93 -12.12 -13.63
N LEU A 3 -7.51 -12.51 -12.50
CA LEU A 3 -7.15 -12.00 -11.18
C LEU A 3 -6.53 -13.11 -10.36
N MET A 4 -5.58 -12.75 -9.51
CA MET A 4 -4.82 -13.69 -8.71
C MET A 4 -4.66 -13.12 -7.30
N VAL A 5 -4.73 -14.00 -6.30
CA VAL A 5 -4.31 -13.66 -4.95
C VAL A 5 -2.81 -13.81 -4.89
N VAL A 6 -2.13 -12.73 -4.51
CA VAL A 6 -0.68 -12.69 -4.36
C VAL A 6 -0.35 -12.51 -2.88
N ARG A 7 0.59 -13.30 -2.38
CA ARG A 7 1.24 -13.07 -1.10
C ARG A 7 2.53 -12.31 -1.36
N ILE A 8 2.73 -11.25 -0.58
CA ILE A 8 3.98 -10.49 -0.57
C ILE A 8 4.57 -10.65 0.81
N THR A 9 5.75 -11.26 0.90
CA THR A 9 6.52 -11.36 2.15
C THR A 9 7.51 -10.20 2.18
N LEU A 10 7.48 -9.44 3.27
CA LEU A 10 8.34 -8.27 3.44
C LEU A 10 9.37 -8.52 4.56
N PRO A 11 10.54 -7.87 4.54
CA PRO A 11 11.53 -8.02 5.60
C PRO A 11 10.99 -7.62 6.99
N ASP A 12 11.38 -8.32 8.04
CA ASP A 12 10.88 -8.09 9.40
C ASP A 12 11.46 -6.83 10.09
N ASP A 13 12.47 -6.19 9.51
CA ASP A 13 13.07 -4.99 10.10
C ASP A 13 12.11 -3.79 10.03
N ASN A 14 11.56 -3.42 11.18
CA ASN A 14 10.66 -2.27 11.33
C ASN A 14 11.25 -0.94 10.85
N ASN A 15 12.58 -0.80 10.80
CA ASN A 15 13.23 0.41 10.30
C ASN A 15 13.00 0.65 8.81
N PHE A 16 12.59 -0.38 8.06
CA PHE A 16 12.23 -0.25 6.65
C PHE A 16 10.83 0.33 6.42
N TYR A 17 10.03 0.52 7.46
CA TYR A 17 8.65 0.96 7.32
C TYR A 17 8.38 2.28 8.04
N LYS A 18 7.60 3.15 7.40
CA LYS A 18 7.10 4.38 7.99
C LYS A 18 5.60 4.27 8.19
N THR A 19 5.14 4.57 9.41
CA THR A 19 3.73 4.81 9.72
C THR A 19 3.58 6.25 10.20
N PRO A 20 3.12 7.19 9.36
CA PRO A 20 2.83 8.55 9.82
C PRO A 20 1.65 8.54 10.80
N PRO A 21 1.62 9.44 11.78
CA PRO A 21 0.39 9.70 12.53
C PRO A 21 -0.66 10.31 11.59
N LEU A 22 -1.94 10.18 11.96
CA LEU A 22 -3.07 10.57 11.10
C LEU A 22 -3.06 12.06 10.76
N ASP A 23 -2.66 12.90 11.72
CA ASP A 23 -2.52 14.36 11.58
C ASP A 23 -1.34 14.79 10.68
N ALA A 24 -0.45 13.86 10.32
CA ALA A 24 0.63 14.09 9.35
C ALA A 24 0.26 13.68 7.92
N LEU A 25 -0.95 13.15 7.70
CA LEU A 25 -1.49 12.95 6.35
C LEU A 25 -2.03 14.29 5.82
N PRO A 26 -1.97 14.52 4.49
CA PRO A 26 -2.49 15.75 3.94
C PRO A 26 -4.01 15.82 4.09
N ASP A 27 -4.54 17.04 4.05
CA ASP A 27 -5.99 17.26 3.97
C ASP A 27 -6.58 16.47 2.79
N ASP A 28 -7.81 15.99 2.98
CA ASP A 28 -8.58 15.25 1.97
C ASP A 28 -7.90 13.97 1.44
N TRP A 29 -6.94 13.40 2.18
CA TRP A 29 -6.24 12.16 1.78
C TRP A 29 -7.20 10.99 1.53
N ASN A 30 -8.34 10.97 2.22
CA ASN A 30 -9.34 9.90 2.17
C ASN A 30 -10.47 10.14 1.16
N THR A 31 -10.35 11.16 0.29
CA THR A 31 -11.35 11.44 -0.74
C THR A 31 -11.47 10.26 -1.73
N LEU A 32 -12.71 9.87 -2.03
CA LEU A 32 -13.05 8.81 -2.99
C LEU A 32 -13.69 9.42 -4.26
N PRO A 33 -13.44 8.85 -5.46
CA PRO A 33 -12.66 7.62 -5.72
C PRO A 33 -11.14 7.82 -5.72
N GLY A 34 -10.64 9.04 -5.55
CA GLY A 34 -9.22 9.32 -5.45
C GLY A 34 -8.93 10.69 -4.85
N SER A 35 -7.73 10.83 -4.29
CA SER A 35 -7.25 12.03 -3.65
C SER A 35 -5.93 12.50 -4.28
N PRO A 36 -5.90 13.66 -4.96
CA PRO A 36 -4.66 14.22 -5.51
C PRO A 36 -3.60 14.51 -4.44
N THR A 37 -4.03 14.87 -3.23
CA THR A 37 -3.12 15.13 -2.11
C THR A 37 -2.48 13.85 -1.60
N ALA A 38 -3.25 12.75 -1.51
CA ALA A 38 -2.71 11.43 -1.19
C ALA A 38 -1.73 10.93 -2.26
N ALA A 39 -2.05 11.13 -3.54
CA ALA A 39 -1.16 10.78 -4.65
C ALA A 39 0.18 11.54 -4.55
N ALA A 40 0.14 12.86 -4.36
CA ALA A 40 1.34 13.68 -4.19
C ALA A 40 2.16 13.28 -2.95
N TYR A 41 1.50 12.87 -1.86
CA TYR A 41 2.16 12.34 -0.67
C TYR A 41 2.90 11.03 -0.95
N GLY A 42 2.24 10.08 -1.61
CA GLY A 42 2.83 8.81 -2.03
C GLY A 42 4.00 8.99 -2.99
N ASP A 43 3.87 9.88 -3.98
CA ASP A 43 4.93 10.24 -4.92
C ASP A 43 6.17 10.81 -4.22
N SER A 44 5.95 11.68 -3.24
CA SER A 44 7.04 12.24 -2.41
C SER A 44 7.73 11.17 -1.59
N PHE A 45 6.97 10.23 -1.03
CA PHE A 45 7.51 9.06 -0.33
C PHE A 45 8.39 8.20 -1.25
N LEU A 46 7.90 7.85 -2.45
CA LEU A 46 8.62 7.03 -3.41
C LEU A 46 9.94 7.70 -3.85
N ARG A 47 9.89 8.99 -4.20
CA ARG A 47 11.07 9.76 -4.62
C ARG A 47 12.14 9.89 -3.54
N LYS A 48 11.73 10.00 -2.26
CA LYS A 48 12.68 10.11 -1.15
C LYS A 48 13.47 8.82 -0.93
N GLY A 49 12.93 7.67 -1.31
CA GLY A 49 13.66 6.38 -1.28
C GLY A 49 14.16 5.95 0.10
N LYS A 50 13.67 6.56 1.19
CA LYS A 50 14.21 6.37 2.54
C LYS A 50 13.75 5.08 3.21
N TYR A 51 12.55 4.61 2.88
CA TYR A 51 11.91 3.46 3.49
C TYR A 51 11.39 2.54 2.38
N LEU A 52 11.35 1.24 2.65
CA LEU A 52 10.77 0.25 1.76
C LEU A 52 9.24 0.39 1.69
N GLY A 53 8.59 0.64 2.83
CA GLY A 53 7.14 0.70 2.90
C GLY A 53 6.60 1.91 3.64
N LEU A 54 5.47 2.41 3.16
CA LEU A 54 4.66 3.42 3.82
C LEU A 54 3.32 2.79 4.19
N ILE A 55 3.07 2.65 5.49
CA ILE A 55 1.83 2.10 6.04
C ILE A 55 0.86 3.26 6.29
N VAL A 56 -0.32 3.19 5.68
CA VAL A 56 -1.35 4.24 5.74
C VAL A 56 -2.71 3.63 6.11
N PRO A 57 -3.61 4.41 6.73
CA PRO A 57 -5.00 3.99 6.91
C PRO A 57 -5.68 3.73 5.56
N SER A 58 -6.66 2.82 5.54
CA SER A 58 -7.53 2.65 4.38
C SER A 58 -8.61 3.74 4.36
N ALA A 59 -8.81 4.37 3.20
CA ALA A 59 -9.89 5.34 3.00
C ALA A 59 -11.29 4.69 2.92
N VAL A 60 -11.34 3.36 2.74
CA VAL A 60 -12.59 2.59 2.56
C VAL A 60 -12.98 1.83 3.82
N ILE A 61 -12.00 1.27 4.55
CA ILE A 61 -12.23 0.46 5.75
C ILE A 61 -11.43 1.09 6.89
N LEU A 62 -12.09 1.75 7.84
CA LEU A 62 -11.45 2.58 8.88
C LEU A 62 -10.50 1.79 9.79
N GLU A 63 -10.81 0.52 10.03
CA GLU A 63 -10.05 -0.39 10.88
C GLU A 63 -8.85 -1.02 10.14
N ALA A 64 -8.78 -0.86 8.82
CA ALA A 64 -7.75 -1.46 7.98
C ALA A 64 -6.62 -0.49 7.64
N ARG A 65 -5.48 -1.07 7.28
CA ARG A 65 -4.30 -0.36 6.78
C ARG A 65 -3.90 -0.94 5.43
N ASN A 66 -3.35 -0.06 4.59
CA ASN A 66 -2.70 -0.40 3.34
C ASN A 66 -1.21 -0.11 3.46
N ILE A 67 -0.41 -0.74 2.60
CA ILE A 67 1.02 -0.45 2.47
C ILE A 67 1.34 -0.06 1.03
N VAL A 68 2.09 1.03 0.86
CA VAL A 68 2.72 1.40 -0.41
C VAL A 68 4.17 0.94 -0.35
N ILE A 69 4.54 0.02 -1.24
CA ILE A 69 5.89 -0.53 -1.33
C ILE A 69 6.68 0.27 -2.36
N ASN A 70 7.90 0.68 -2.01
CA ASN A 70 8.81 1.39 -2.89
C ASN A 70 9.75 0.40 -3.61
N PRO A 71 9.52 0.11 -4.90
CA PRO A 71 10.34 -0.86 -5.63
C PRO A 71 11.79 -0.41 -5.84
N ASN A 72 12.08 0.89 -5.71
CA ASN A 72 13.43 1.42 -5.88
C ASN A 72 14.27 1.38 -4.60
N HIS A 73 13.70 0.94 -3.47
CA HIS A 73 14.42 0.84 -2.21
C HIS A 73 15.38 -0.37 -2.22
N PRO A 74 16.63 -0.29 -1.72
CA PRO A 74 17.58 -1.40 -1.76
C PRO A 74 17.10 -2.70 -1.09
N ALA A 75 16.28 -2.59 -0.04
CA ALA A 75 15.67 -3.75 0.63
C ALA A 75 14.56 -4.44 -0.18
N MET A 76 14.15 -3.89 -1.35
CA MET A 76 13.20 -4.57 -2.24
C MET A 76 13.73 -5.93 -2.72
N LYS A 77 15.06 -6.12 -2.73
CA LYS A 77 15.71 -7.41 -3.04
C LYS A 77 15.36 -8.53 -2.04
N GLU A 78 14.86 -8.18 -0.86
CA GLU A 78 14.46 -9.10 0.21
C GLU A 78 12.94 -9.34 0.22
N VAL A 79 12.19 -8.72 -0.70
CA VAL A 79 10.75 -8.92 -0.85
C VAL A 79 10.49 -10.14 -1.73
N GLU A 80 9.67 -11.06 -1.24
CA GLU A 80 9.24 -12.24 -1.98
C GLU A 80 7.80 -12.09 -2.44
N ILE A 81 7.50 -12.53 -3.67
CA ILE A 81 6.18 -12.45 -4.27
C ILE A 81 5.78 -13.86 -4.72
N GLU A 82 4.67 -14.35 -4.15
CA GLU A 82 4.13 -15.68 -4.42
C GLU A 82 2.70 -15.56 -4.96
N ILE A 83 2.44 -16.21 -6.10
CA ILE A 83 1.08 -16.44 -6.58
C ILE A 83 0.46 -17.54 -5.71
N VAL A 84 -0.59 -17.21 -4.97
CA VAL A 84 -1.25 -18.17 -4.08
C VAL A 84 -2.32 -18.96 -4.83
N ARG A 85 -3.15 -18.28 -5.63
CA ARG A 85 -4.24 -18.89 -6.40
C ARG A 85 -4.86 -17.91 -7.39
N ASP A 86 -5.61 -18.44 -8.35
CA ASP A 86 -6.55 -17.65 -9.13
C ASP A 86 -7.68 -17.09 -8.24
N PHE A 87 -8.17 -15.92 -8.61
CA PHE A 87 -9.25 -15.22 -7.95
C PHE A 87 -10.38 -14.94 -8.93
N THR A 88 -11.60 -15.31 -8.53
CA THR A 88 -12.82 -14.91 -9.23
C THR A 88 -13.70 -14.18 -8.23
N PHE A 89 -14.11 -12.96 -8.56
CA PHE A 89 -15.12 -12.26 -7.77
C PHE A 89 -16.42 -13.07 -7.79
N ASP A 90 -17.00 -13.31 -6.61
CA ASP A 90 -18.34 -13.90 -6.53
C ASP A 90 -19.30 -12.98 -7.29
N SER A 91 -19.99 -13.53 -8.29
CA SER A 91 -20.90 -12.78 -9.16
C SER A 91 -22.05 -12.14 -8.39
N ARG A 92 -22.37 -12.65 -7.18
CA ARG A 92 -23.42 -12.11 -6.31
C ARG A 92 -22.95 -10.89 -5.50
N LEU A 93 -21.66 -10.59 -5.48
CA LEU A 93 -21.07 -9.43 -4.78
C LEU A 93 -20.85 -8.23 -5.72
N ARG A 94 -21.36 -8.28 -6.95
CA ARG A 94 -21.37 -7.13 -7.87
C ARG A 94 -22.61 -6.28 -7.58
N SER A 95 -22.42 -5.11 -6.98
CA SER A 95 -23.42 -4.03 -6.93
C SER A 95 -23.57 -3.35 -8.29
#